data_AF-A0A1Y2T4E4-F1
#
_entry.id   AF-A0A1Y2T4E4-F1
#
_cell.length_a   1.000
_cell.length_b   1.000
_cell.length_c   1.000
_cell.angle_alpha   90.00
_cell.angle_beta   90.00
_cell.angle_gamma   90.00
#
_symmetry.space_group_name_H-M   'P 1'
#
loop_
_entity.id
_entity.type
_entity.pdbx_description
1 polymer ?
#
loop_
_entity_poly.entity_id
_entity_poly.type
_entity_poly.pdbx_seq_one_letter_code
_entity_poly.pdbx_strand_id
1 'polypeptide(L)'
;MGVVGTGVARGAADMVLMDDNFATIVAAVEEGRTIYANIQKATFFLLSANVAELLIMTVAMLAGWPVPLQPIHLLWINLVTDSLPAIALGVEPAEPGSCGRSRGTPGSRC
;
A
#
# COMPACT_ATOMS: atom_id res chain seq x y z
N MET A 1 -13.26 6.50 22.89
CA MET A 1 -14.56 7.21 22.91
C MET A 1 -14.27 8.70 22.96
N GLY A 2 -14.66 9.40 21.90
CA GLY A 2 -14.50 10.82 21.69
C GLY A 2 -15.47 11.65 22.52
N VAL A 3 -16.67 11.14 22.85
CA VAL A 3 -17.65 11.88 23.66
C VAL A 3 -17.60 11.43 25.13
N VAL A 4 -17.80 10.14 25.40
CA VAL A 4 -17.93 9.55 26.74
C VAL A 4 -16.57 9.27 27.39
N GLY A 5 -15.49 9.20 26.61
CA GLY A 5 -14.16 8.89 27.11
C GLY A 5 -13.55 10.00 27.96
N THR A 6 -12.83 9.62 29.03
CA THR A 6 -12.11 10.58 29.87
C THR A 6 -10.96 11.23 29.10
N GLY A 7 -10.57 12.45 29.48
CA GLY A 7 -9.45 13.16 28.85
C GLY A 7 -8.14 12.37 28.90
N VAL A 8 -7.89 11.67 30.01
CA VAL A 8 -6.72 10.79 30.18
C VAL A 8 -6.78 9.59 29.23
N ALA A 9 -7.94 8.93 29.12
CA ALA A 9 -8.10 7.79 28.21
C ALA A 9 -7.96 8.21 26.73
N ARG A 10 -8.47 9.40 26.35
CA ARG A 10 -8.28 9.93 24.99
C ARG A 10 -6.83 10.28 24.69
N GLY A 11 -6.11 10.87 25.65
CA GLY A 11 -4.69 11.22 25.49
C GLY A 11 -3.73 10.04 25.49
N ALA A 12 -4.16 8.89 26.03
CA ALA A 12 -3.37 7.66 26.06
C ALA A 12 -3.65 6.69 24.89
N ALA A 13 -4.66 6.97 24.06
CA ALA A 13 -5.08 6.05 22.99
C ALA A 13 -4.47 6.42 21.62
N ASP A 14 -4.04 5.42 20.85
CA ASP A 14 -3.58 5.61 19.46
C ASP A 14 -4.72 5.86 18.46
N MET A 15 -5.96 5.50 18.84
CA MET A 15 -7.17 5.71 18.04
C MET A 15 -8.34 6.08 18.93
N VAL A 16 -9.10 7.12 18.54
CA VAL A 16 -10.29 7.59 19.25
C VAL A 16 -11.49 7.58 18.30
N LEU A 17 -12.52 6.81 18.65
CA LEU A 17 -13.82 6.86 17.99
C LEU A 17 -14.51 8.19 18.29
N MET A 18 -14.61 9.10 17.32
CA MET A 18 -15.24 10.41 17.54
C MET A 18 -16.76 10.34 17.75
N ASP A 19 -17.40 9.33 17.17
CA ASP A 19 -18.85 9.10 17.18
C ASP A 19 -19.33 8.15 18.30
N ASP A 20 -18.40 7.61 19.08
CA ASP A 20 -18.62 6.61 20.10
C ASP A 20 -19.31 5.31 19.62
N ASN A 21 -19.22 5.00 18.33
CA ASN A 21 -19.86 3.82 17.74
C ASN A 21 -18.84 2.69 17.51
N PHE A 22 -19.07 1.53 18.14
CA PHE A 22 -18.22 0.35 17.93
C PHE A 22 -18.30 -0.21 16.50
N ALA A 23 -19.38 0.04 15.75
CA ALA A 23 -19.47 -0.37 14.35
C ALA A 23 -18.38 0.27 13.48
N THR A 24 -17.91 1.47 13.85
CA THR A 24 -16.82 2.19 13.18
C THR A 24 -15.50 1.42 13.25
N ILE A 25 -15.27 0.60 14.28
CA ILE A 25 -14.10 -0.28 14.35
C ILE A 25 -14.16 -1.35 13.26
N VAL A 26 -15.33 -1.94 13.04
CA VAL A 26 -15.49 -3.01 12.02
C VAL A 26 -15.20 -2.45 10.63
N ALA A 27 -15.78 -1.30 10.29
CA ALA A 27 -15.51 -0.60 9.04
C ALA A 27 -14.03 -0.19 8.91
N ALA A 28 -13.41 0.30 9.99
CA ALA A 28 -11.99 0.67 9.97
C ALA A 28 -11.06 -0.54 9.74
N VAL A 29 -11.39 -1.72 10.28
CA VAL A 29 -10.64 -2.96 10.02
C VAL A 29 -10.79 -3.41 8.57
N GLU A 30 -11.98 -3.28 7.99
CA GLU A 30 -12.21 -3.58 6.57
C GLU A 30 -11.39 -2.66 5.65
N GLU A 31 -11.41 -1.35 5.91
CA GLU A 31 -10.62 -0.38 5.18
C GLU A 31 -9.11 -0.64 5.34
N GLY A 32 -8.67 -0.97 6.56
CA GLY A 32 -7.28 -1.33 6.84
C GLY A 32 -6.81 -2.56 6.06
N ARG A 33 -7.68 -3.56 5.86
CA ARG A 33 -7.36 -4.74 5.02
C ARG A 33 -7.18 -4.37 3.55
N THR A 34 -8.01 -3.46 3.05
CA THR A 34 -7.89 -2.94 1.68
C THR A 34 -6.58 -2.17 1.50
N ILE A 35 -6.25 -1.26 2.41
CA ILE A 35 -4.98 -0.51 2.40
C ILE A 35 -3.79 -1.47 2.40
N TYR A 36 -3.81 -2.51 3.23
CA TYR A 36 -2.73 -3.50 3.27
C TYR A 36 -2.56 -4.24 1.94
N ALA A 37 -3.66 -4.67 1.31
CA ALA A 37 -3.61 -5.31 0.00
C ALA A 37 -3.04 -4.38 -1.09
N ASN A 38 -3.45 -3.11 -1.07
CA ASN A 38 -2.94 -2.10 -2.00
C ASN A 38 -1.44 -1.82 -1.81
N ILE A 39 -0.97 -1.77 -0.56
CA ILE A 39 0.46 -1.64 -0.25
C ILE A 39 1.26 -2.82 -0.80
N GLN A 40 0.74 -4.05 -0.72
CA GLN A 40 1.41 -5.21 -1.29
C GLN A 40 1.55 -5.10 -2.82
N LYS A 41 0.49 -4.64 -3.51
CA LYS A 41 0.54 -4.39 -4.97
C LYS A 41 1.56 -3.31 -5.32
N ALA A 42 1.52 -2.17 -4.64
CA ALA A 42 2.45 -1.07 -4.87
C ALA A 42 3.90 -1.51 -4.62
N THR A 43 4.15 -2.26 -3.55
CA THR A 43 5.48 -2.82 -3.24
C THR A 43 5.94 -3.80 -4.32
N PHE A 44 5.06 -4.70 -4.77
CA PHE A 44 5.39 -5.65 -5.83
C PHE A 44 5.71 -4.94 -7.14
N PHE A 45 4.93 -3.91 -7.49
CA PHE A 45 5.18 -3.06 -8.66
C PHE A 45 6.56 -2.39 -8.58
N LEU A 46 6.84 -1.64 -7.50
CA LEU A 46 8.11 -0.93 -7.32
C LEU A 46 9.31 -1.88 -7.35
N LEU A 47 9.20 -3.03 -6.66
CA LEU A 47 10.28 -4.00 -6.61
C LEU A 47 10.50 -4.67 -7.97
N SER A 48 9.44 -4.95 -8.72
CA SER A 48 9.54 -5.47 -10.09
C SER A 48 10.20 -4.49 -11.06
N ALA A 49 9.86 -3.19 -10.96
CA ALA A 49 10.45 -2.14 -11.78
C ALA A 49 11.95 -1.98 -11.51
N ASN A 50 12.34 -1.88 -10.23
CA ASN A 50 13.74 -1.81 -9.81
C ASN A 50 14.56 -3.02 -10.30
N VAL A 51 14.01 -4.23 -10.22
CA VAL A 51 14.67 -5.44 -10.72
C VAL A 51 14.82 -5.39 -12.24
N ALA A 52 13.79 -4.96 -12.98
CA ALA A 52 13.85 -4.84 -14.43
C ALA A 52 14.92 -3.83 -14.87
N GLU A 53 14.99 -2.66 -14.24
CA GLU A 53 16.03 -1.66 -14.50
C GLU A 53 17.43 -2.22 -14.24
N LEU A 54 17.63 -2.87 -13.10
CA LEU A 54 18.91 -3.49 -12.75
C LEU A 54 19.32 -4.54 -13.77
N LEU A 55 18.39 -5.40 -14.21
CA LEU A 55 18.64 -6.43 -15.20
C LEU A 55 19.01 -5.84 -16.56
N ILE A 56 18.27 -4.83 -17.04
CA ILE A 56 18.55 -4.17 -18.32
C ILE A 56 19.95 -3.54 -18.31
N MET A 57 20.30 -2.84 -17.23
CA MET A 57 21.62 -2.22 -17.08
C MET A 57 22.73 -3.27 -17.03
N THR A 58 22.51 -4.36 -16.29
CA THR A 58 23.47 -5.47 -16.16
C THR A 58 23.68 -6.18 -17.50
N VAL A 59 22.61 -6.49 -18.23
CA VAL A 59 22.68 -7.16 -19.54
C VAL A 59 23.40 -6.27 -20.56
N ALA A 60 23.07 -4.98 -20.62
CA ALA A 60 23.74 -4.05 -21.53
C ALA A 60 25.25 -3.95 -21.23
N MET A 61 25.62 -3.90 -19.95
CA MET A 61 27.02 -3.88 -19.51
C MET A 61 27.76 -5.17 -19.89
N LEU A 62 27.16 -6.34 -19.67
CA LEU A 62 27.75 -7.63 -20.02
C LEU A 62 27.88 -7.85 -21.53
N ALA A 63 26.93 -7.31 -22.32
CA ALA A 63 26.95 -7.36 -23.78
C ALA A 63 27.91 -6.34 -24.41
N GLY A 64 28.51 -5.44 -23.62
CA GLY A 64 29.35 -4.35 -24.13
C GLY A 64 28.58 -3.28 -24.90
N TRP A 65 27.27 -3.18 -24.69
CA TRP A 65 26.42 -2.17 -25.31
C TRP A 65 26.59 -0.80 -24.64
N PRO A 66 26.28 0.30 -25.36
CA PRO A 66 26.18 1.60 -24.73
C PRO A 66 25.18 1.56 -23.58
N VAL A 67 25.50 2.30 -22.51
CA VAL A 67 24.65 2.37 -21.31
C VAL A 67 23.26 2.89 -21.70
N PRO A 68 22.18 2.13 -21.48
CA PRO A 68 20.87 2.48 -21.99
C PRO A 68 20.25 3.68 -21.26
N LEU A 69 20.57 3.86 -19.97
CA LEU A 69 20.05 4.95 -19.14
C LEU A 69 21.19 5.68 -18.42
N GLN A 70 21.22 7.00 -18.53
CA GLN A 70 22.12 7.83 -17.72
C GLN A 70 21.64 7.86 -16.26
N PRO A 71 22.54 8.10 -15.28
CA PRO A 71 22.16 8.16 -13.87
C PRO A 71 21.01 9.14 -13.57
N ILE A 72 20.95 10.26 -14.29
CA ILE A 72 19.87 11.24 -14.14
C ILE A 72 18.52 10.72 -14.66
N HIS A 73 18.51 9.93 -15.75
CA HIS A 73 17.30 9.28 -16.24
C HIS A 73 16.81 8.24 -15.25
N LEU A 74 17.71 7.44 -14.68
CA LEU A 74 17.36 6.43 -13.67
C LEU A 74 16.74 7.07 -12.42
N LEU A 75 17.29 8.20 -11.97
CA LEU A 75 16.73 8.96 -10.84
C LEU A 75 15.35 9.53 -11.16
N TRP A 76 15.14 10.02 -12.38
CA TRP A 76 13.82 10.49 -12.83
C TRP A 76 12.79 9.36 -12.86
N ILE A 77 13.17 8.17 -13.33
CA ILE A 77 12.29 7.00 -13.37
C ILE A 77 11.85 6.60 -11.96
N ASN A 78 12.82 6.34 -11.08
CA ASN A 78 12.54 5.89 -9.71
C ASN A 78 11.79 6.91 -8.86
N LEU A 79 12.14 8.20 -8.97
CA LEU A 79 11.59 9.22 -8.07
C LEU A 79 10.25 9.75 -8.56
N VAL A 80 10.16 10.10 -9.85
CA VAL A 80 8.97 10.79 -10.38
C VAL A 80 8.03 9.79 -11.02
N THR A 81 8.57 8.94 -11.88
CA THR A 81 7.76 8.14 -12.81
C THR A 81 7.13 6.94 -12.12
N ASP A 82 7.86 6.26 -11.23
CA ASP A 82 7.37 5.10 -10.48
C ASP A 82 6.48 5.47 -9.29
N SER A 83 6.71 6.63 -8.68
CA SER A 83 5.91 7.12 -7.55
C SER A 83 4.45 7.34 -7.92
N LEU A 84 4.16 7.84 -9.13
CA LEU A 84 2.79 8.13 -9.56
C LEU A 84 1.93 6.85 -9.67
N PRO A 85 2.35 5.79 -10.41
CA PRO A 85 1.66 4.51 -10.42
C PRO A 85 1.59 3.85 -9.04
N ALA A 86 2.66 3.93 -8.23
CA ALA A 86 2.67 3.32 -6.90
C ALA A 86 1.62 3.95 -5.97
N ILE A 87 1.45 5.28 -6.02
CA ILE A 87 0.39 5.98 -5.28
C ILE A 87 -0.99 5.59 -5.83
N ALA A 88 -1.14 5.52 -7.15
CA ALA A 88 -2.40 5.10 -7.78
C ALA A 88 -2.82 3.69 -7.34
N LEU A 89 -1.87 2.74 -7.26
CA LEU A 89 -2.10 1.40 -6.72
C LEU A 89 -2.43 1.41 -5.22
N GLY A 90 -1.89 2.38 -4.47
CA GLY A 90 -2.15 2.56 -3.04
C GLY A 90 -3.61 2.95 -2.72
N VAL A 91 -4.28 3.64 -3.64
CA VAL A 91 -5.64 4.18 -3.45
C VAL A 91 -6.71 3.42 -4.23
N GLU A 92 -6.40 2.22 -4.72
CA GLU A 92 -7.38 1.39 -5.42
C GLU A 92 -8.55 1.02 -4.49
N PRO A 93 -9.78 0.96 -5.02
CA PRO A 93 -10.92 0.45 -4.26
C PRO A 93 -10.74 -1.04 -3.91
N ALA A 94 -11.44 -1.47 -2.87
CA ALA A 94 -11.42 -2.87 -2.43
C ALA A 94 -11.79 -3.83 -3.58
N GLU A 95 -10.92 -4.82 -3.82
CA GLU A 95 -11.19 -5.85 -4.81
C GLU A 95 -12.38 -6.74 -4.39
N PRO A 96 -13.26 -7.13 -5.33
CA PRO A 96 -14.31 -8.11 -5.06
C PRO A 96 -13.71 -9.42 -4.53
N GLY A 97 -13.92 -9.70 -3.24
CA GLY A 97 -13.41 -10.91 -2.57
C GLY A 97 -12.16 -10.71 -1.70
N SER A 98 -11.61 -9.51 -1.55
CA SER A 98 -10.55 -9.20 -0.58
C SER A 98 -10.97 -9.52 0.87
N CYS A 99 -12.27 -9.38 1.16
CA CYS A 99 -12.87 -9.68 2.45
C CYS A 99 -12.92 -11.20 2.75
N GLY A 100 -12.77 -12.07 1.75
CA GLY A 100 -12.88 -13.53 1.85
C GLY A 100 -11.59 -14.31 2.15
N ARG A 101 -10.42 -13.67 2.24
CA ARG A 101 -9.16 -14.34 2.64
C ARG A 101 -8.88 -14.22 4.14
N SER A 102 -9.88 -14.51 4.98
CA SER A 102 -9.59 -14.99 6.33
C SER A 102 -9.67 -16.51 6.32
N ARG A 103 -8.58 -17.16 6.71
CA ARG A 103 -8.61 -18.53 7.21
C ARG A 103 -9.46 -18.50 8.49
N GLY A 104 -10.78 -18.73 8.38
CA GLY A 104 -11.55 -19.31 9.49
C GLY A 104 -12.81 -18.62 10.00
N THR A 105 -13.67 -17.97 9.20
CA THR A 105 -15.06 -17.74 9.65
C THR A 105 -16.08 -17.74 8.50
N PRO A 106 -17.11 -18.60 8.53
CA PRO A 106 -18.19 -18.59 7.57
C PRO A 106 -19.28 -17.60 8.01
N GLY A 107 -19.54 -16.59 7.18
CA GLY A 107 -20.77 -15.82 7.23
C GLY A 107 -20.67 -14.43 7.87
N SER A 108 -20.29 -13.44 7.08
CA SER A 108 -20.90 -12.10 7.14
C SER A 108 -20.60 -11.40 5.82
N ARG A 109 -21.62 -10.79 5.23
CA ARG A 109 -21.51 -9.93 4.06
C ARG A 109 -20.57 -8.76 4.38
N CYS A 110 -19.87 -8.27 3.37
CA CYS A 110 -19.31 -6.91 3.36
C CYS A 110 -20.41 -5.92 3.79
#